data_AF-A0A3N9VMK5-F1
#
_entry.id   AF-A0A3N9VMK5-F1
#
_cell.length_a   1.000
_cell.length_b   1.000
_cell.length_c   1.000
_cell.angle_alpha   90.00
_cell.angle_beta   90.00
_cell.angle_gamma   90.00
#
_symmetry.space_group_name_H-M   'P 1'
#
loop_
_entity.id
_entity.type
_entity.pdbx_description
1 polymer ?
#
loop_
_entity_poly.entity_id
_entity_poly.type
_entity_poly.pdbx_seq_one_letter_code
_entity_poly.pdbx_strand_id
1 'polypeptide(L)'
;MKTAIPLIFMALLLLFCCSPGISSAGYHHMGESDTPKFLQAYPEKAGTKLDNCVLCHRGGSYSQANGKKVELGSCQWCHHTFGYDGKGEINATLNHFGKEYRANGRNVAAFRAIEQHDSDGDSYSNFTEIVAVRYPGDPKDDLAKVVAPYRIFTRKQLQSMPQHSQLLLMNTAKAVDSYAEFSGVPVEHLLGKAGMDPSATKITVYSPDGYAQGHPLESDSSSDPFVKGVYPAATYYYNTVADKDKTPGGWCDYRSPSIKGLRHGAAIHVHDGLRLLLALRSEGKDLQPGSLDRANALERGSQGPYCIVAPQKTAGPPDQPSTRSRNDIIWPYDFNLDHNGGSSTKCATVIKVEPLPAGTTDIDVTEAGWAYIEQKKIIIYGALQGPQLVAPANGASGISWNPARFSWKKSPGIEASEVTGYRLEYTKDDPSQARWESVSIPRRQTSLVLQPNTTYYWRVRDQDRNGGSTVSPACRFTTGN
;
A
#
# COMPACT_ATOMS: atom_id res chain seq x y z
N MET A 1 68.80 12.04 -2.06
CA MET A 1 68.01 10.79 -2.19
C MET A 1 67.15 10.66 -0.95
N LYS A 2 65.87 11.02 -1.05
CA LYS A 2 64.90 10.98 0.05
C LYS A 2 63.85 9.93 -0.29
N THR A 3 63.72 8.93 0.55
CA THR A 3 62.77 7.81 0.45
C THR A 3 61.37 8.27 0.86
N ALA A 4 60.40 8.09 -0.03
CA ALA A 4 58.99 8.39 0.21
C ALA A 4 58.24 7.14 0.72
N ILE A 5 57.39 7.36 1.71
CA ILE A 5 56.46 6.41 2.34
C ILE A 5 55.19 6.33 1.46
N PRO A 6 54.61 5.15 1.17
CA PRO A 6 53.38 5.07 0.40
C PRO A 6 52.15 5.39 1.27
N LEU A 7 51.33 6.31 0.76
CA LEU A 7 50.05 6.73 1.33
C LEU A 7 49.01 5.58 1.34
N ILE A 8 48.28 5.53 2.44
CA ILE A 8 47.08 4.73 2.68
C ILE A 8 45.95 5.19 1.74
N PHE A 9 45.36 4.26 0.99
CA PHE A 9 44.16 4.49 0.19
C PHE A 9 42.93 4.55 1.11
N MET A 10 42.47 5.76 1.41
CA MET A 10 41.17 6.00 2.07
C MET A 10 40.08 5.98 0.99
N ALA A 11 39.21 4.98 1.02
CA ALA A 11 38.09 4.85 0.10
C ALA A 11 37.09 5.98 0.34
N LEU A 12 36.92 6.83 -0.67
CA LEU A 12 35.92 7.90 -0.72
C LEU A 12 34.52 7.27 -0.72
N LEU A 13 33.74 7.50 0.34
CA LEU A 13 32.29 7.34 0.30
C LEU A 13 31.72 8.37 -0.69
N LEU A 14 31.18 7.90 -1.81
CA LEU A 14 30.32 8.68 -2.68
C LEU A 14 29.00 8.95 -1.94
N LEU A 15 28.94 10.09 -1.25
CA LEU A 15 27.68 10.74 -0.90
C LEU A 15 26.97 11.11 -2.21
N PHE A 16 25.97 10.31 -2.58
CA PHE A 16 24.94 10.75 -3.51
C PHE A 16 24.15 11.88 -2.82
N CYS A 17 24.54 13.14 -3.09
CA CYS A 17 23.66 14.27 -2.90
C CYS A 17 22.48 14.10 -3.88
N CYS A 18 21.41 13.45 -3.43
CA CYS A 18 20.10 13.69 -4.01
C CYS A 18 19.80 15.17 -3.80
N SER A 19 19.71 15.93 -4.89
CA SER A 19 19.06 17.23 -4.86
C SER A 19 17.68 17.03 -4.24
N PRO A 20 17.25 17.84 -3.26
CA PRO A 20 15.86 17.83 -2.83
C PRO A 20 15.04 18.34 -4.01
N GLY A 21 14.53 17.42 -4.83
CA GLY A 21 13.33 17.70 -5.59
C GLY A 21 12.30 18.17 -4.58
N ILE A 22 11.59 19.25 -4.89
CA ILE A 22 10.45 19.73 -4.11
C ILE A 22 9.42 18.61 -4.15
N SER A 23 9.57 17.65 -3.24
CA SER A 23 8.61 16.60 -2.99
C SER A 23 7.56 17.30 -2.16
N SER A 24 6.40 17.56 -2.74
CA SER A 24 5.24 17.97 -1.95
C SER A 24 5.02 16.89 -0.90
N ALA A 25 5.23 17.26 0.36
CA ALA A 25 4.88 16.43 1.51
C ALA A 25 3.44 15.92 1.34
N GLY A 26 3.20 14.68 1.79
CA GLY A 26 1.92 14.02 1.62
C GLY A 26 0.76 14.81 2.21
N TYR A 27 -0.39 14.73 1.54
CA TYR A 27 -1.72 14.95 2.11
C TYR A 27 -1.96 16.24 2.92
N HIS A 28 -1.79 17.40 2.31
CA HIS A 28 -2.45 18.62 2.78
C HIS A 28 -3.84 18.76 2.14
N HIS A 29 -4.88 18.28 2.82
CA HIS A 29 -6.27 18.53 2.43
C HIS A 29 -6.67 19.99 2.72
N MET A 30 -7.62 20.52 1.95
CA MET A 30 -8.23 21.83 2.20
C MET A 30 -8.78 21.90 3.64
N GLY A 31 -8.26 22.82 4.46
CA GLY A 31 -8.67 23.00 5.86
C GLY A 31 -7.81 22.26 6.90
N GLU A 32 -6.81 21.49 6.47
CA GLU A 32 -5.76 20.98 7.35
C GLU A 32 -4.97 22.18 7.92
N SER A 33 -4.82 22.23 9.25
CA SER A 33 -4.11 23.33 9.92
C SER A 33 -3.18 22.87 11.03
N ASP A 34 -3.16 21.57 11.32
CA ASP A 34 -2.46 21.03 12.49
C ASP A 34 -1.04 20.56 12.10
N THR A 35 -0.84 20.16 10.86
CA THR A 35 0.44 19.74 10.29
C THR A 35 1.44 20.90 10.27
N PRO A 36 1.10 22.12 9.79
CA PRO A 36 2.01 23.27 9.94
C PRO A 36 2.38 23.57 11.41
N LYS A 37 1.45 23.40 12.35
CA LYS A 37 1.73 23.60 13.78
C LYS A 37 2.64 22.49 14.33
N PHE A 38 2.45 21.26 13.88
CA PHE A 38 3.29 20.12 14.23
C PHE A 38 4.70 20.32 13.71
N LEU A 39 4.88 20.70 12.44
CA LEU A 39 6.18 21.01 11.85
C LEU A 39 6.84 22.24 12.48
N GLN A 40 6.07 23.18 13.03
CA GLN A 40 6.65 24.27 13.83
C GLN A 40 7.21 23.75 15.16
N ALA A 41 6.57 22.76 15.79
CA ALA A 41 7.09 22.11 16.98
C ALA A 41 8.25 21.15 16.67
N TYR A 42 8.20 20.42 15.55
CA TYR A 42 9.16 19.41 15.12
C TYR A 42 9.57 19.57 13.65
N PRO A 43 10.37 20.61 13.32
CA PRO A 43 10.73 20.92 11.93
C PRO A 43 11.45 19.78 11.20
N GLU A 44 12.18 18.95 11.94
CA GLU A 44 12.92 17.79 11.43
C GLU A 44 12.02 16.63 10.98
N LYS A 45 10.71 16.71 11.23
CA LYS A 45 9.72 15.67 10.85
C LYS A 45 9.04 15.96 9.52
N ALA A 46 9.38 17.06 8.85
CA ALA A 46 8.90 17.37 7.51
C ALA A 46 9.24 16.23 6.53
N GLY A 47 8.26 15.81 5.74
CA GLY A 47 8.39 14.73 4.75
C GLY A 47 8.39 13.31 5.33
N THR A 48 8.18 13.14 6.64
CA THR A 48 7.99 11.81 7.27
C THR A 48 6.51 11.45 7.35
N LYS A 49 6.20 10.19 7.71
CA LYS A 49 4.80 9.76 7.94
C LYS A 49 4.03 10.54 9.00
N LEU A 50 4.70 11.32 9.85
CA LEU A 50 4.05 12.17 10.85
C LEU A 50 3.57 13.52 10.27
N ASP A 51 3.99 13.85 9.05
CA ASP A 51 3.68 15.09 8.33
C ASP A 51 2.35 14.97 7.57
N ASN A 52 1.27 14.56 8.26
CA ASN A 52 -0.09 14.48 7.70
C ASN A 52 -1.16 14.25 8.79
N CYS A 53 -2.43 14.25 8.38
CA CYS A 53 -3.58 14.06 9.25
C CYS A 53 -3.55 12.77 10.09
N VAL A 54 -2.91 11.70 9.65
CA VAL A 54 -2.87 10.41 10.38
C VAL A 54 -2.23 10.57 11.75
N LEU A 55 -1.35 11.56 11.93
CA LEU A 55 -0.76 11.88 13.24
C LEU A 55 -1.83 12.09 14.33
N CYS A 56 -2.92 12.78 14.01
CA CYS A 56 -4.00 13.11 14.96
C CYS A 56 -5.29 12.31 14.70
N HIS A 57 -5.40 11.63 13.56
CA HIS A 57 -6.64 11.00 13.11
C HIS A 57 -6.48 9.50 12.89
N ARG A 58 -7.55 8.75 13.15
CA ARG A 58 -7.64 7.31 12.94
C ARG A 58 -8.69 6.94 11.90
N GLY A 59 -8.53 5.75 11.34
CA GLY A 59 -9.62 5.09 10.62
C GLY A 59 -10.78 4.69 11.53
N GLY A 60 -11.83 4.17 10.93
CA GLY A 60 -13.01 3.71 11.65
C GLY A 60 -13.83 2.72 10.84
N SER A 61 -14.98 2.33 11.37
CA SER A 61 -15.87 1.42 10.68
C SER A 61 -17.33 1.76 10.94
N TYR A 62 -18.18 1.52 9.95
CA TYR A 62 -19.62 1.64 10.08
C TYR A 62 -20.31 0.41 9.49
N SER A 63 -21.57 0.19 9.86
CA SER A 63 -22.40 -0.86 9.26
C SER A 63 -23.34 -0.23 8.24
N GLN A 64 -23.36 -0.79 7.04
CA GLN A 64 -24.35 -0.45 6.02
C GLN A 64 -25.73 -1.00 6.41
N ALA A 65 -26.80 -0.50 5.78
CA ALA A 65 -28.17 -0.93 6.03
C ALA A 65 -28.40 -2.44 5.80
N ASN A 66 -27.58 -3.06 4.96
CA ASN A 66 -27.57 -4.50 4.68
C ASN A 66 -26.75 -5.33 5.70
N GLY A 67 -26.24 -4.71 6.77
CA GLY A 67 -25.43 -5.36 7.79
C GLY A 67 -23.94 -5.52 7.43
N LYS A 68 -23.50 -5.11 6.24
CA LYS A 68 -22.08 -5.16 5.85
C LYS A 68 -21.27 -4.16 6.68
N LYS A 69 -20.25 -4.64 7.38
CA LYS A 69 -19.25 -3.79 8.05
C LYS A 69 -18.28 -3.24 7.00
N VAL A 70 -18.10 -1.93 6.98
CA VAL A 70 -17.13 -1.24 6.11
C VAL A 70 -16.06 -0.62 6.99
N GLU A 71 -14.79 -0.89 6.67
CA GLU A 71 -13.63 -0.30 7.34
C GLU A 71 -13.04 0.79 6.45
N LEU A 72 -12.73 1.95 7.02
CA LEU A 72 -12.22 3.12 6.32
C LEU A 72 -10.90 3.56 6.93
N GLY A 73 -9.95 3.97 6.08
CA GLY A 73 -8.74 4.68 6.51
C GLY A 73 -9.06 6.02 7.15
N SER A 74 -8.08 6.70 7.73
CA SER A 74 -8.28 7.96 8.47
C SER A 74 -8.93 9.05 7.62
N CYS A 75 -8.48 9.25 6.38
CA CYS A 75 -9.04 10.25 5.47
C CYS A 75 -10.49 9.93 5.10
N GLN A 76 -10.77 8.69 4.68
CA GLN A 76 -12.11 8.25 4.33
C GLN A 76 -13.06 8.30 5.54
N TRP A 77 -12.60 7.91 6.73
CA TRP A 77 -13.37 7.99 7.96
C TRP A 77 -13.67 9.44 8.36
N CYS A 78 -12.70 10.33 8.18
CA CYS A 78 -12.88 11.76 8.39
C CYS A 78 -13.95 12.32 7.43
N HIS A 79 -13.86 12.05 6.13
CA HIS A 79 -14.88 12.51 5.17
C HIS A 79 -16.24 11.86 5.38
N HIS A 80 -16.29 10.62 5.86
CA HIS A 80 -17.53 9.94 6.20
C HIS A 80 -18.22 10.56 7.44
N THR A 81 -17.43 10.90 8.48
CA THR A 81 -17.96 11.27 9.79
C THR A 81 -18.04 12.78 10.02
N PHE A 82 -17.02 13.51 9.55
CA PHE A 82 -16.92 14.97 9.66
C PHE A 82 -17.55 15.70 8.47
N GLY A 83 -17.64 15.02 7.32
CA GLY A 83 -18.19 15.59 6.08
C GLY A 83 -17.23 16.56 5.38
N TYR A 84 -17.44 16.77 4.08
CA TYR A 84 -16.69 17.74 3.29
C TYR A 84 -17.02 19.20 3.63
N ASP A 85 -18.18 19.44 4.25
CA ASP A 85 -18.62 20.76 4.71
C ASP A 85 -18.13 21.12 6.12
N GLY A 86 -17.42 20.19 6.78
CA GLY A 86 -16.79 20.38 8.09
C GLY A 86 -17.76 20.51 9.25
N LYS A 87 -18.96 19.92 9.15
CA LYS A 87 -20.02 20.06 10.16
C LYS A 87 -20.26 18.83 11.03
N GLY A 88 -19.61 17.71 10.74
CA GLY A 88 -19.80 16.46 11.49
C GLY A 88 -18.98 16.38 12.79
N GLU A 89 -18.96 15.19 13.37
CA GLU A 89 -18.34 14.94 14.69
C GLU A 89 -16.84 14.65 14.58
N ILE A 90 -16.02 15.70 14.54
CA ILE A 90 -14.56 15.58 14.41
C ILE A 90 -13.92 14.74 15.53
N ASN A 91 -14.48 14.73 16.73
CA ASN A 91 -13.92 13.95 17.85
C ASN A 91 -14.00 12.44 17.63
N ALA A 92 -14.92 11.96 16.77
CA ALA A 92 -15.02 10.55 16.41
C ALA A 92 -13.92 10.11 15.41
N THR A 93 -13.22 11.07 14.80
CA THR A 93 -12.14 10.83 13.82
C THR A 93 -10.74 10.93 14.44
N LEU A 94 -10.62 11.51 15.63
CA LEU A 94 -9.34 11.68 16.34
C LEU A 94 -8.87 10.36 16.97
N ASN A 95 -7.56 10.11 16.87
CA ASN A 95 -6.86 9.12 17.69
C ASN A 95 -6.64 9.67 19.12
N HIS A 96 -5.98 8.91 20.00
CA HIS A 96 -5.81 9.35 21.39
C HIS A 96 -4.91 10.58 21.50
N PHE A 97 -3.77 10.58 20.79
CA PHE A 97 -2.87 11.73 20.69
C PHE A 97 -3.58 13.00 20.19
N GLY A 98 -4.38 12.90 19.13
CA GLY A 98 -5.13 14.02 18.57
C GLY A 98 -6.18 14.59 19.54
N LYS A 99 -6.79 13.74 20.37
CA LYS A 99 -7.71 14.18 21.44
C LYS A 99 -6.96 14.95 22.53
N GLU A 100 -5.79 14.47 22.95
CA GLU A 100 -4.97 15.16 23.95
C GLU A 100 -4.40 16.48 23.42
N TYR A 101 -3.89 16.48 22.18
CA TYR A 101 -3.47 17.68 21.49
C TYR A 101 -4.57 18.74 21.47
N ARG A 102 -5.81 18.32 21.15
CA ARG A 102 -6.98 19.21 21.17
C ARG A 102 -7.31 19.69 22.58
N ALA A 103 -7.29 18.81 23.58
CA ALA A 103 -7.58 19.14 24.97
C ALA A 103 -6.58 20.14 25.56
N ASN A 104 -5.33 20.12 25.08
CA ASN A 104 -4.26 21.06 25.44
C ASN A 104 -4.25 22.35 24.60
N GLY A 105 -5.36 22.65 23.91
CA GLY A 105 -5.55 23.93 23.23
C GLY A 105 -5.16 23.96 21.75
N ARG A 106 -4.86 22.80 21.13
CA ARG A 106 -4.67 22.63 19.67
C ARG A 106 -3.76 23.70 19.04
N ASN A 107 -2.62 23.93 19.69
CA ASN A 107 -1.63 24.94 19.29
C ASN A 107 -0.22 24.34 19.39
N VAL A 108 0.81 25.08 18.96
CA VAL A 108 2.21 24.57 18.94
C VAL A 108 2.69 24.15 20.34
N ALA A 109 2.31 24.89 21.39
CA ALA A 109 2.69 24.57 22.76
C ALA A 109 2.01 23.29 23.28
N ALA A 110 0.83 22.93 22.75
CA ALA A 110 0.13 21.71 23.11
C ALA A 110 0.97 20.46 22.81
N PHE A 111 1.74 20.44 21.72
CA PHE A 111 2.64 19.33 21.41
C PHE A 111 3.72 19.14 22.47
N ARG A 112 4.30 20.25 22.95
CA ARG A 112 5.29 20.21 24.04
C ARG A 112 4.66 19.78 25.37
N ALA A 113 3.43 20.20 25.63
CA ALA A 113 2.71 19.88 26.86
C ALA A 113 2.43 18.37 27.02
N ILE A 114 2.26 17.64 25.92
CA ILE A 114 1.93 16.20 25.94
C ILE A 114 3.13 15.29 25.63
N GLU A 115 4.35 15.82 25.54
CA GLU A 115 5.55 15.03 25.17
C GLU A 115 5.82 13.82 26.06
N GLN A 116 5.57 13.98 27.37
CA GLN A 116 5.83 12.94 28.37
C GLN A 116 4.62 12.04 28.62
N HIS A 117 3.49 12.30 27.94
CA HIS A 117 2.35 11.42 28.01
C HIS A 117 2.59 10.20 27.11
N ASP A 118 1.94 9.10 27.47
CA ASP A 118 1.75 7.92 26.64
C ASP A 118 0.28 7.95 26.22
N SER A 119 0.01 8.57 25.06
CA SER A 119 -1.37 8.86 24.66
C SER A 119 -2.15 7.60 24.27
N ASP A 120 -1.48 6.57 23.73
CA ASP A 120 -2.14 5.35 23.24
C ASP A 120 -1.95 4.11 24.13
N GLY A 121 -1.13 4.22 25.18
CA GLY A 121 -0.97 3.22 26.23
C GLY A 121 0.02 2.11 25.88
N ASP A 122 0.95 2.34 24.94
CA ASP A 122 1.92 1.36 24.47
C ASP A 122 3.22 1.32 25.30
N SER A 123 3.30 2.12 26.37
CA SER A 123 4.45 2.32 27.28
C SER A 123 5.59 3.16 26.72
N TYR A 124 5.43 3.78 25.56
CA TYR A 124 6.34 4.80 25.05
C TYR A 124 5.73 6.19 25.21
N SER A 125 6.58 7.19 25.45
CA SER A 125 6.09 8.57 25.48
C SER A 125 5.94 9.11 24.06
N ASN A 126 4.99 10.02 23.87
CA ASN A 126 4.73 10.71 22.61
C ASN A 126 6.04 11.29 22.02
N PHE A 127 6.90 11.87 22.85
CA PHE A 127 8.21 12.38 22.41
C PHE A 127 9.12 11.29 21.86
N THR A 128 9.20 10.15 22.56
CA THR A 128 10.04 9.01 22.17
C THR A 128 9.60 8.48 20.81
N GLU A 129 8.29 8.36 20.61
CA GLU A 129 7.69 7.94 19.36
C GLU A 129 7.91 8.94 18.22
N ILE A 130 7.64 10.22 18.45
CA ILE A 130 7.86 11.28 17.45
C ILE A 130 9.33 11.29 17.01
N VAL A 131 10.28 11.21 17.95
CA VAL A 131 11.71 11.13 17.65
C VAL A 131 12.02 9.91 16.78
N ALA A 132 11.41 8.77 17.07
CA ALA A 132 11.54 7.53 16.32
C ALA A 132 10.68 7.44 15.04
N VAL A 133 9.95 8.52 14.69
CA VAL A 133 9.03 8.58 13.53
C VAL A 133 7.94 7.50 13.65
N ARG A 134 7.34 7.41 14.84
CA ARG A 134 6.20 6.56 15.19
C ARG A 134 4.96 7.40 15.48
N TYR A 135 3.78 6.83 15.25
CA TYR A 135 2.51 7.49 15.49
C TYR A 135 2.11 7.40 16.99
N PRO A 136 2.22 8.49 17.76
CA PRO A 136 1.92 8.50 19.20
C PRO A 136 0.45 8.27 19.60
N GLY A 137 -0.40 7.97 18.62
CA GLY A 137 -1.81 7.70 18.81
C GLY A 137 -2.23 6.33 18.26
N ASP A 138 -1.26 5.49 17.85
CA ASP A 138 -1.48 4.16 17.31
C ASP A 138 -0.53 3.13 17.97
N PRO A 139 -1.04 2.31 18.91
CA PRO A 139 -0.21 1.36 19.66
C PRO A 139 0.29 0.19 18.80
N LYS A 140 -0.05 0.17 17.51
CA LYS A 140 0.46 -0.78 16.52
C LYS A 140 1.71 -0.28 15.80
N ASP A 141 2.14 0.96 16.03
CA ASP A 141 3.33 1.57 15.43
C ASP A 141 4.44 1.89 16.45
N ASP A 142 4.51 1.13 17.54
CA ASP A 142 5.49 1.32 18.61
C ASP A 142 6.97 1.09 18.20
N LEU A 143 7.90 1.42 19.10
CA LEU A 143 9.35 1.26 18.90
C LEU A 143 9.82 -0.21 18.83
N ALA A 144 9.04 -1.16 19.34
CA ALA A 144 9.34 -2.60 19.23
C ALA A 144 8.95 -3.15 17.85
N LYS A 145 8.15 -2.44 17.05
CA LYS A 145 7.82 -2.82 15.68
C LYS A 145 8.94 -2.49 14.70
N VAL A 146 9.10 -3.35 13.69
CA VAL A 146 9.90 -3.03 12.50
C VAL A 146 9.00 -2.78 11.29
N VAL A 147 9.49 -2.03 10.31
CA VAL A 147 8.76 -1.83 9.06
C VAL A 147 8.48 -3.18 8.38
N ALA A 148 7.24 -3.38 7.94
CA ALA A 148 6.83 -4.60 7.26
C ALA A 148 7.62 -4.84 5.97
N PRO A 149 7.82 -6.12 5.58
CA PRO A 149 8.45 -6.47 4.31
C PRO A 149 7.82 -5.76 3.11
N TYR A 150 8.62 -5.30 2.15
CA TYR A 150 8.13 -4.60 0.96
C TYR A 150 8.97 -4.82 -0.30
N ARG A 151 8.34 -4.60 -1.45
CA ARG A 151 8.92 -4.63 -2.80
C ARG A 151 8.44 -3.43 -3.59
N ILE A 152 9.32 -2.89 -4.42
CA ILE A 152 8.99 -1.77 -5.32
C ILE A 152 9.09 -2.26 -6.76
N PHE A 153 8.04 -2.05 -7.54
CA PHE A 153 8.00 -2.40 -8.95
C PHE A 153 8.00 -1.15 -9.81
N THR A 154 8.90 -1.14 -10.80
CA THR A 154 8.94 -0.11 -11.85
C THR A 154 7.95 -0.42 -12.96
N ARG A 155 7.56 0.59 -13.74
CA ARG A 155 6.75 0.38 -14.96
C ARG A 155 7.34 -0.68 -15.89
N LYS A 156 8.67 -0.66 -16.10
CA LYS A 156 9.35 -1.62 -16.96
C LYS A 156 9.21 -3.06 -16.45
N GLN A 157 9.32 -3.27 -15.15
CA GLN A 157 9.09 -4.59 -14.56
C GLN A 157 7.63 -5.03 -14.74
N LEU A 158 6.66 -4.15 -14.47
CA LEU A 158 5.25 -4.45 -14.68
C LEU A 158 4.93 -4.80 -16.14
N GLN A 159 5.49 -4.06 -17.11
CA GLN A 159 5.33 -4.35 -18.54
C GLN A 159 5.97 -5.67 -18.98
N SER A 160 6.98 -6.15 -18.25
CA SER A 160 7.62 -7.45 -18.52
C SER A 160 6.88 -8.64 -17.91
N MET A 161 5.90 -8.40 -17.02
CA MET A 161 5.04 -9.46 -16.48
C MET A 161 4.00 -9.88 -17.52
N PRO A 162 3.41 -11.09 -17.41
CA PRO A 162 2.30 -11.50 -18.26
C PRO A 162 1.17 -10.46 -18.25
N GLN A 163 0.88 -9.91 -19.43
CA GLN A 163 -0.16 -8.89 -19.60
C GLN A 163 -1.53 -9.55 -19.78
N HIS A 164 -2.58 -8.84 -19.35
CA HIS A 164 -3.97 -9.20 -19.55
C HIS A 164 -4.75 -7.97 -20.02
N SER A 165 -5.70 -8.17 -20.92
CA SER A 165 -6.60 -7.14 -21.43
C SER A 165 -8.04 -7.56 -21.21
N GLN A 166 -8.86 -6.65 -20.72
CA GLN A 166 -10.28 -6.89 -20.46
C GLN A 166 -11.14 -5.68 -20.82
N LEU A 167 -12.20 -5.94 -21.57
CA LEU A 167 -13.29 -5.00 -21.80
C LEU A 167 -14.39 -5.29 -20.77
N LEU A 168 -14.88 -4.24 -20.11
CA LEU A 168 -15.94 -4.35 -19.12
C LEU A 168 -16.73 -3.04 -18.99
N LEU A 169 -17.90 -3.16 -18.38
CA LEU A 169 -18.65 -2.02 -17.85
C LEU A 169 -17.99 -1.56 -16.55
N MET A 170 -17.75 -0.26 -16.45
CA MET A 170 -17.41 0.45 -15.22
C MET A 170 -18.66 1.16 -14.73
N ASN A 171 -19.35 0.53 -13.79
CA ASN A 171 -20.56 1.03 -13.18
C ASN A 171 -20.22 1.83 -11.90
N THR A 172 -20.78 3.03 -11.73
CA THR A 172 -20.51 3.94 -10.61
C THR A 172 -21.79 4.45 -9.95
N ALA A 173 -21.85 4.40 -8.62
CA ALA A 173 -23.05 4.82 -7.91
C ALA A 173 -23.40 6.32 -8.06
N LYS A 174 -22.42 7.20 -8.32
CA LYS A 174 -22.62 8.67 -8.30
C LYS A 174 -22.24 9.39 -9.59
N ALA A 175 -21.61 8.70 -10.53
CA ALA A 175 -21.09 9.29 -11.77
C ALA A 175 -21.74 8.63 -12.99
N VAL A 176 -21.28 9.02 -14.18
CA VAL A 176 -21.70 8.34 -15.41
C VAL A 176 -20.93 7.03 -15.54
N ASP A 177 -21.64 5.99 -15.91
CA ASP A 177 -21.08 4.69 -16.25
C ASP A 177 -20.34 4.76 -17.58
N SER A 178 -19.47 3.78 -17.82
CA SER A 178 -18.74 3.73 -19.09
C SER A 178 -18.29 2.31 -19.41
N TYR A 179 -18.22 1.98 -20.70
CA TYR A 179 -17.43 0.83 -21.14
C TYR A 179 -16.01 1.28 -21.43
N ALA A 180 -15.04 0.46 -21.06
CA ALA A 180 -13.65 0.67 -21.43
C ALA A 180 -12.88 -0.66 -21.47
N GLU A 181 -11.93 -0.75 -22.39
CA GLU A 181 -10.88 -1.76 -22.34
C GLU A 181 -9.73 -1.26 -21.47
N PHE A 182 -9.28 -2.12 -20.55
CA PHE A 182 -8.08 -1.92 -19.76
C PHE A 182 -7.07 -3.03 -20.01
N SER A 183 -5.79 -2.69 -19.97
CA SER A 183 -4.71 -3.67 -20.07
C SER A 183 -3.61 -3.41 -19.04
N GLY A 184 -3.06 -4.49 -18.50
CA GLY A 184 -2.03 -4.43 -17.47
C GLY A 184 -1.71 -5.79 -16.87
N VAL A 185 -1.40 -5.83 -15.58
CA VAL A 185 -0.96 -7.06 -14.88
C VAL A 185 -2.07 -7.57 -13.97
N PRO A 186 -2.49 -8.84 -14.07
CA PRO A 186 -3.37 -9.44 -13.06
C PRO A 186 -2.77 -9.29 -11.66
N VAL A 187 -3.56 -8.78 -10.71
CA VAL A 187 -3.05 -8.48 -9.35
C VAL A 187 -2.50 -9.73 -8.68
N GLU A 188 -3.14 -10.88 -8.89
CA GLU A 188 -2.65 -12.20 -8.46
C GLU A 188 -1.19 -12.47 -8.87
N HIS A 189 -0.83 -12.20 -10.13
CA HIS A 189 0.53 -12.41 -10.62
C HIS A 189 1.53 -11.42 -10.01
N LEU A 190 1.11 -10.16 -9.82
CA LEU A 190 1.93 -9.14 -9.16
C LEU A 190 2.24 -9.53 -7.72
N LEU A 191 1.24 -10.00 -6.96
CA LEU A 191 1.44 -10.46 -5.58
C LEU A 191 2.33 -11.71 -5.52
N GLY A 192 2.17 -12.65 -6.46
CA GLY A 192 3.09 -13.78 -6.60
C GLY A 192 4.53 -13.34 -6.85
N LYS A 193 4.74 -12.34 -7.73
CA LYS A 193 6.06 -11.74 -7.99
C LYS A 193 6.62 -10.99 -6.78
N ALA A 194 5.76 -10.37 -5.96
CA ALA A 194 6.15 -9.73 -4.71
C ALA A 194 6.56 -10.73 -3.61
N GLY A 195 6.25 -12.03 -3.79
CA GLY A 195 6.51 -13.05 -2.80
C GLY A 195 5.48 -13.08 -1.68
N MET A 196 4.21 -12.80 -1.99
CA MET A 196 3.10 -12.85 -1.04
C MET A 196 3.13 -14.13 -0.19
N ASP A 197 2.96 -13.96 1.11
CA ASP A 197 2.89 -15.06 2.07
C ASP A 197 1.55 -15.80 1.93
N PRO A 198 1.52 -17.15 2.01
CA PRO A 198 0.28 -17.91 1.93
C PRO A 198 -0.73 -17.61 3.06
N SER A 199 -0.28 -17.02 4.18
CA SER A 199 -1.17 -16.58 5.26
C SER A 199 -1.93 -15.29 4.96
N ALA A 200 -1.60 -14.59 3.87
CA ALA A 200 -2.33 -13.40 3.46
C ALA A 200 -3.80 -13.74 3.15
N THR A 201 -4.71 -12.84 3.52
CA THR A 201 -6.17 -13.02 3.38
C THR A 201 -6.83 -11.93 2.55
N LYS A 202 -6.25 -10.73 2.50
CA LYS A 202 -6.74 -9.62 1.69
C LYS A 202 -5.60 -8.68 1.28
N ILE A 203 -5.90 -7.79 0.35
CA ILE A 203 -5.08 -6.60 0.10
C ILE A 203 -5.88 -5.34 0.37
N THR A 204 -5.19 -4.25 0.70
CA THR A 204 -5.74 -2.90 0.66
C THR A 204 -4.90 -2.05 -0.28
N VAL A 205 -5.55 -1.43 -1.26
CA VAL A 205 -4.89 -0.59 -2.28
C VAL A 205 -5.14 0.86 -1.94
N TYR A 206 -4.08 1.67 -1.93
CA TYR A 206 -4.14 3.10 -1.63
C TYR A 206 -3.81 3.95 -2.84
N SER A 207 -4.52 5.07 -2.94
CA SER A 207 -4.26 6.16 -3.87
C SER A 207 -3.70 7.37 -3.12
N PRO A 208 -2.77 8.15 -3.73
CA PRO A 208 -2.21 9.39 -3.21
C PRO A 208 -3.20 10.51 -2.85
N ASP A 209 -4.49 10.35 -3.12
CA ASP A 209 -5.58 11.27 -2.73
C ASP A 209 -6.33 10.84 -1.45
N GLY A 210 -5.94 9.70 -0.86
CA GLY A 210 -6.36 9.27 0.47
C GLY A 210 -7.49 8.25 0.40
N TYR A 211 -7.89 7.90 -0.82
CA TYR A 211 -8.78 6.80 -1.09
C TYR A 211 -8.05 5.46 -0.88
N ALA A 212 -8.74 4.52 -0.24
CA ALA A 212 -8.29 3.15 -0.08
C ALA A 212 -9.44 2.17 -0.34
N GLN A 213 -9.12 1.00 -0.89
CA GLN A 213 -10.08 -0.07 -1.14
C GLN A 213 -9.48 -1.43 -0.77
N GLY A 214 -10.23 -2.19 0.03
CA GLY A 214 -9.93 -3.57 0.37
C GLY A 214 -10.42 -4.55 -0.68
N HIS A 215 -9.66 -5.61 -0.91
CA HIS A 215 -10.01 -6.74 -1.78
C HIS A 215 -9.65 -8.05 -1.08
N PRO A 216 -10.60 -8.95 -0.77
CA PRO A 216 -10.26 -10.28 -0.28
C PRO A 216 -9.42 -11.05 -1.31
N LEU A 217 -8.53 -11.94 -0.88
CA LEU A 217 -7.76 -12.74 -1.84
C LEU A 217 -8.64 -13.74 -2.58
N GLU A 218 -9.52 -14.42 -1.85
CA GLU A 218 -10.44 -15.42 -2.37
C GLU A 218 -11.85 -14.83 -2.53
N SER A 219 -12.67 -15.40 -3.41
CA SER A 219 -14.08 -15.04 -3.48
C SER A 219 -14.80 -15.50 -2.21
N ASP A 220 -15.50 -14.57 -1.58
CA ASP A 220 -16.35 -14.82 -0.42
C ASP A 220 -17.79 -14.32 -0.68
N SER A 221 -18.64 -14.39 0.36
CA SER A 221 -20.02 -13.91 0.32
C SER A 221 -20.16 -12.40 0.38
N SER A 222 -19.06 -11.64 0.52
CA SER A 222 -19.12 -10.18 0.47
C SER A 222 -19.42 -9.70 -0.95
N SER A 223 -19.80 -8.44 -1.11
CA SER A 223 -19.85 -7.81 -2.43
C SER A 223 -18.48 -7.32 -2.92
N ASP A 224 -17.41 -7.47 -2.13
CA ASP A 224 -16.10 -6.92 -2.48
C ASP A 224 -15.41 -7.76 -3.57
N PRO A 225 -14.84 -7.12 -4.61
CA PRO A 225 -14.06 -7.81 -5.64
C PRO A 225 -12.84 -8.52 -5.03
N PHE A 226 -12.61 -9.77 -5.44
CA PHE A 226 -11.52 -10.64 -4.97
C PHE A 226 -10.30 -10.68 -5.91
N VAL A 227 -9.14 -11.07 -5.39
CA VAL A 227 -7.87 -11.04 -6.15
C VAL A 227 -7.67 -12.27 -7.05
N LYS A 228 -7.89 -13.47 -6.53
CA LYS A 228 -7.51 -14.74 -7.19
C LYS A 228 -8.66 -15.36 -7.95
N GLY A 229 -8.39 -15.80 -9.17
CA GLY A 229 -9.39 -16.45 -10.02
C GLY A 229 -10.04 -15.49 -11.02
N VAL A 230 -11.25 -15.84 -11.46
CA VAL A 230 -11.95 -15.18 -12.57
C VAL A 230 -13.37 -14.78 -12.18
N TYR A 231 -13.85 -13.72 -12.82
CA TYR A 231 -15.20 -13.18 -12.63
C TYR A 231 -16.13 -13.65 -13.76
N PRO A 232 -17.45 -13.61 -13.54
CA PRO A 232 -18.43 -13.89 -14.60
C PRO A 232 -18.21 -13.02 -15.83
N ALA A 233 -18.48 -13.55 -17.01
CA ALA A 233 -18.39 -12.77 -18.25
C ALA A 233 -19.37 -11.59 -18.22
N ALA A 234 -18.91 -10.42 -18.65
CA ALA A 234 -19.77 -9.25 -18.78
C ALA A 234 -20.68 -9.38 -20.02
N THR A 235 -21.82 -8.69 -19.98
CA THR A 235 -22.73 -8.54 -21.13
C THR A 235 -22.71 -7.09 -21.58
N TYR A 236 -22.71 -6.85 -22.89
CA TYR A 236 -22.83 -5.50 -23.44
C TYR A 236 -24.29 -5.06 -23.45
N TYR A 237 -24.59 -4.03 -22.66
CA TYR A 237 -25.89 -3.39 -22.60
C TYR A 237 -25.85 -2.08 -23.39
N TYR A 238 -26.83 -1.85 -24.27
CA TYR A 238 -26.97 -0.58 -24.97
C TYR A 238 -28.43 -0.17 -25.01
N ASN A 239 -28.68 1.12 -24.79
CA ASN A 239 -29.95 1.74 -25.05
C ASN A 239 -29.76 3.24 -25.29
N THR A 240 -30.46 3.79 -26.27
CA THR A 240 -30.37 5.20 -26.67
C THR A 240 -30.73 6.17 -25.54
N VAL A 241 -31.63 5.82 -24.63
CA VAL A 241 -32.00 6.66 -23.47
C VAL A 241 -30.85 6.77 -22.47
N ALA A 242 -30.10 5.67 -22.26
CA ALA A 242 -28.93 5.66 -21.38
C ALA A 242 -27.70 6.34 -22.01
N ASP A 243 -27.64 6.43 -23.34
CA ASP A 243 -26.52 7.00 -24.08
C ASP A 243 -26.43 8.52 -23.86
N LYS A 244 -25.40 8.95 -23.12
CA LYS A 244 -25.21 10.36 -22.75
C LYS A 244 -24.94 11.29 -23.93
N ASP A 245 -24.50 10.76 -25.08
CA ASP A 245 -24.23 11.56 -26.28
C ASP A 245 -25.44 11.62 -27.22
N LYS A 246 -26.47 10.78 -26.99
CA LYS A 246 -27.72 10.76 -27.78
C LYS A 246 -28.89 11.36 -27.03
N THR A 247 -28.91 11.23 -25.71
CA THR A 247 -30.02 11.68 -24.86
C THR A 247 -29.51 12.65 -23.80
N PRO A 248 -30.03 13.89 -23.74
CA PRO A 248 -29.75 14.81 -22.64
C PRO A 248 -30.10 14.17 -21.28
N GLY A 249 -29.10 14.00 -20.43
CA GLY A 249 -29.27 13.33 -19.14
C GLY A 249 -29.08 11.81 -19.19
N GLY A 250 -28.61 11.25 -20.31
CA GLY A 250 -28.07 9.89 -20.34
C GLY A 250 -26.95 9.69 -19.31
N TRP A 251 -26.70 8.44 -18.94
CA TRP A 251 -25.89 8.06 -17.79
C TRP A 251 -24.79 7.05 -18.12
N CYS A 252 -24.71 6.56 -19.35
CA CYS A 252 -23.63 5.67 -19.79
C CYS A 252 -22.88 6.26 -20.99
N ASP A 253 -21.56 6.16 -20.94
CA ASP A 253 -20.62 6.54 -22.00
C ASP A 253 -20.30 5.36 -22.92
N TYR A 254 -20.78 5.45 -24.16
CA TYR A 254 -20.58 4.45 -25.21
C TYR A 254 -19.52 4.86 -26.24
N ARG A 255 -18.60 5.76 -25.89
CA ARG A 255 -17.55 6.21 -26.83
C ARG A 255 -16.36 5.28 -26.96
N SER A 256 -16.25 4.23 -26.14
CA SER A 256 -15.13 3.29 -26.21
C SER A 256 -15.04 2.68 -27.63
N PRO A 257 -13.89 2.78 -28.30
CA PRO A 257 -13.66 2.07 -29.57
C PRO A 257 -13.81 0.56 -29.43
N SER A 258 -13.52 0.01 -28.26
CA SER A 258 -13.50 -1.43 -28.00
C SER A 258 -14.89 -2.09 -27.99
N ILE A 259 -15.96 -1.31 -27.83
CA ILE A 259 -17.34 -1.80 -27.96
C ILE A 259 -17.89 -1.70 -29.40
N LYS A 260 -17.10 -1.22 -30.37
CA LYS A 260 -17.54 -1.08 -31.75
C LYS A 260 -17.95 -2.42 -32.35
N GLY A 261 -19.19 -2.51 -32.82
CA GLY A 261 -19.74 -3.72 -33.44
C GLY A 261 -20.42 -4.68 -32.47
N LEU A 262 -20.34 -4.43 -31.15
CA LEU A 262 -21.14 -5.16 -30.18
C LEU A 262 -22.62 -4.77 -30.31
N ARG A 263 -23.50 -5.76 -30.10
CA ARG A 263 -24.95 -5.57 -30.08
C ARG A 263 -25.45 -5.70 -28.66
N HIS A 264 -26.48 -4.95 -28.30
CA HIS A 264 -27.13 -5.10 -27.00
C HIS A 264 -27.44 -6.58 -26.72
N GLY A 265 -27.04 -7.08 -25.55
CA GLY A 265 -27.19 -8.47 -25.13
C GLY A 265 -26.03 -9.39 -25.55
N ALA A 266 -25.04 -8.89 -26.30
CA ALA A 266 -23.86 -9.67 -26.66
C ALA A 266 -22.97 -9.93 -25.44
N ALA A 267 -22.45 -11.15 -25.31
CA ALA A 267 -21.41 -11.45 -24.34
C ALA A 267 -20.12 -10.69 -24.69
N ILE A 268 -19.48 -10.12 -23.68
CA ILE A 268 -18.14 -9.54 -23.80
C ILE A 268 -17.14 -10.65 -23.49
N HIS A 269 -16.46 -11.12 -24.53
CA HIS A 269 -15.48 -12.19 -24.41
C HIS A 269 -14.12 -11.62 -24.00
N VAL A 270 -13.62 -12.08 -22.85
CA VAL A 270 -12.27 -11.78 -22.34
C VAL A 270 -11.49 -13.08 -22.25
N HIS A 271 -10.32 -13.12 -22.91
CA HIS A 271 -9.43 -14.28 -22.88
C HIS A 271 -8.99 -14.57 -21.45
N ASP A 272 -9.08 -15.82 -21.01
CA ASP A 272 -8.80 -16.27 -19.62
C ASP A 272 -9.67 -15.63 -18.52
N GLY A 273 -10.83 -15.08 -18.91
CA GLY A 273 -11.82 -14.51 -18.00
C GLY A 273 -11.43 -13.14 -17.42
N LEU A 274 -12.42 -12.42 -16.89
CA LEU A 274 -12.20 -11.15 -16.19
C LEU A 274 -11.44 -11.38 -14.87
N ARG A 275 -10.52 -10.48 -14.53
CA ARG A 275 -9.67 -10.57 -13.33
C ARG A 275 -9.56 -9.21 -12.64
N LEU A 276 -9.17 -9.21 -11.37
CA LEU A 276 -8.72 -7.98 -10.72
C LEU A 276 -7.40 -7.56 -11.36
N LEU A 277 -7.39 -6.37 -11.98
CA LEU A 277 -6.31 -5.94 -12.86
C LEU A 277 -5.63 -4.69 -12.32
N LEU A 278 -4.30 -4.70 -12.22
CA LEU A 278 -3.52 -3.46 -12.17
C LEU A 278 -3.34 -2.96 -13.60
N ALA A 279 -4.24 -2.09 -14.05
CA ALA A 279 -4.23 -1.51 -15.38
C ALA A 279 -3.10 -0.49 -15.53
N LEU A 280 -2.38 -0.58 -16.65
CA LEU A 280 -1.34 0.36 -17.08
C LEU A 280 -1.81 1.26 -18.23
N ARG A 281 -2.83 0.80 -18.95
CA ARG A 281 -3.39 1.41 -20.15
C ARG A 281 -4.91 1.27 -20.19
N SER A 282 -5.57 2.21 -20.84
CA SER A 282 -6.98 2.16 -21.23
C SER A 282 -7.11 2.50 -22.72
N GLU A 283 -7.93 1.75 -23.45
CA GLU A 283 -8.12 1.89 -24.91
C GLU A 283 -6.79 1.94 -25.67
N GLY A 284 -5.86 1.05 -25.31
CA GLY A 284 -4.53 0.99 -25.90
C GLY A 284 -3.62 2.18 -25.59
N LYS A 285 -3.98 3.11 -24.70
CA LYS A 285 -3.14 4.27 -24.34
C LYS A 285 -2.74 4.22 -22.88
N ASP A 286 -1.54 4.71 -22.56
CA ASP A 286 -1.10 4.86 -21.17
C ASP A 286 -2.12 5.67 -20.36
N LEU A 287 -2.39 5.22 -19.14
CA LEU A 287 -3.27 5.96 -18.23
C LEU A 287 -2.67 7.34 -17.94
N GLN A 288 -3.51 8.37 -17.97
CA GLN A 288 -3.09 9.73 -17.64
C GLN A 288 -2.68 9.79 -16.16
N PRO A 289 -1.43 10.18 -15.83
CA PRO A 289 -0.98 10.26 -14.46
C PRO A 289 -1.88 11.13 -13.58
N GLY A 290 -2.02 10.72 -12.31
CA GLY A 290 -2.69 11.48 -11.27
C GLY A 290 -2.19 12.92 -11.15
N SER A 291 -3.11 13.86 -11.01
CA SER A 291 -2.81 15.24 -10.58
C SER A 291 -3.99 15.76 -9.75
N LEU A 292 -3.72 16.73 -8.88
CA LEU A 292 -4.76 17.41 -8.13
C LEU A 292 -5.24 18.67 -8.86
N ASP A 293 -6.54 18.92 -8.81
CA ASP A 293 -7.15 20.16 -9.27
C ASP A 293 -7.01 21.29 -8.23
N ARG A 294 -7.54 22.47 -8.52
CA ARG A 294 -7.48 23.63 -7.60
C ARG A 294 -8.25 23.43 -6.29
N ALA A 295 -9.11 22.42 -6.21
CA ALA A 295 -9.85 22.04 -5.01
C ALA A 295 -9.15 20.90 -4.23
N ASN A 296 -7.93 20.53 -4.62
CA ASN A 296 -7.19 19.37 -4.11
C ASN A 296 -7.96 18.05 -4.29
N ALA A 297 -8.81 17.96 -5.33
CA ALA A 297 -9.44 16.72 -5.75
C ALA A 297 -8.67 16.12 -6.94
N LEU A 298 -8.76 14.80 -7.13
CA LEU A 298 -8.15 14.16 -8.29
C LEU A 298 -8.76 14.71 -9.59
N GLU A 299 -7.92 15.28 -10.45
CA GLU A 299 -8.31 15.92 -11.70
C GLU A 299 -9.09 14.94 -12.61
N ARG A 300 -10.06 15.46 -13.36
CA ARG A 300 -10.95 14.62 -14.16
C ARG A 300 -10.15 13.91 -15.25
N GLY A 301 -10.24 12.58 -15.26
CA GLY A 301 -9.58 11.73 -16.25
C GLY A 301 -8.19 11.26 -15.86
N SER A 302 -7.64 11.78 -14.75
CA SER A 302 -6.41 11.29 -14.15
C SER A 302 -6.68 9.98 -13.41
N GLN A 303 -6.15 8.87 -13.92
CA GLN A 303 -6.38 7.52 -13.39
C GLN A 303 -5.08 6.71 -13.23
N GLY A 304 -3.96 7.27 -13.67
CA GLY A 304 -2.67 6.62 -13.79
C GLY A 304 -1.65 7.04 -12.73
N PRO A 305 -0.42 6.49 -12.80
CA PRO A 305 0.10 5.65 -13.87
C PRO A 305 -0.47 4.21 -13.84
N TYR A 306 -1.10 3.85 -12.72
CA TYR A 306 -1.76 2.57 -12.51
C TYR A 306 -3.16 2.75 -11.91
N CYS A 307 -4.09 1.88 -12.29
CA CYS A 307 -5.44 1.82 -11.73
C CYS A 307 -5.77 0.37 -11.39
N ILE A 308 -6.30 0.09 -10.19
CA ILE A 308 -6.95 -1.19 -9.93
C ILE A 308 -8.32 -1.15 -10.59
N VAL A 309 -8.54 -2.06 -11.53
CA VAL A 309 -9.80 -2.22 -12.25
C VAL A 309 -10.47 -3.50 -11.74
N ALA A 310 -11.56 -3.31 -11.02
CA ALA A 310 -12.38 -4.40 -10.51
C ALA A 310 -13.49 -4.77 -11.50
N PRO A 311 -13.62 -6.04 -11.89
CA PRO A 311 -14.83 -6.54 -12.55
C PRO A 311 -16.02 -6.58 -11.58
N GLN A 312 -17.24 -6.60 -12.13
CA GLN A 312 -18.44 -6.89 -11.36
C GLN A 312 -18.42 -8.38 -10.94
N LYS A 313 -18.62 -8.67 -9.64
CA LYS A 313 -18.93 -10.02 -9.14
C LYS A 313 -20.30 -10.47 -9.63
N THR A 314 -21.25 -9.53 -9.65
CA THR A 314 -22.59 -9.75 -10.21
C THR A 314 -22.77 -8.87 -11.43
N ALA A 315 -22.58 -9.44 -12.62
CA ALA A 315 -22.69 -8.70 -13.86
C ALA A 315 -24.11 -8.10 -14.04
N GLY A 316 -24.17 -6.83 -14.40
CA GLY A 316 -25.42 -6.10 -14.56
C GLY A 316 -25.35 -5.01 -15.63
N PRO A 317 -26.49 -4.38 -15.96
CA PRO A 317 -26.52 -3.23 -16.85
C PRO A 317 -25.91 -1.97 -16.20
N PRO A 318 -25.64 -0.92 -16.99
CA PRO A 318 -25.43 0.41 -16.44
C PRO A 318 -26.73 0.95 -15.81
N ASP A 319 -26.63 1.78 -14.78
CA ASP A 319 -27.77 2.39 -14.09
C ASP A 319 -27.57 3.89 -13.88
N GLN A 320 -28.66 4.60 -13.58
CA GLN A 320 -28.54 6.02 -13.30
C GLN A 320 -27.70 6.30 -12.05
N PRO A 321 -26.98 7.43 -12.00
CA PRO A 321 -26.33 7.85 -10.78
C PRO A 321 -27.37 8.12 -9.69
N SER A 322 -27.05 7.75 -8.45
CA SER A 322 -27.86 7.95 -7.24
C SER A 322 -28.21 9.41 -6.96
N THR A 323 -27.56 10.35 -7.64
CA THR A 323 -27.78 11.80 -7.53
C THR A 323 -28.89 12.31 -8.45
N ARG A 324 -29.51 11.43 -9.26
CA ARG A 324 -30.62 11.75 -10.15
C ARG A 324 -31.86 10.95 -9.79
N SER A 325 -33.02 11.60 -9.79
CA SER A 325 -34.32 11.01 -9.49
C SER A 325 -35.16 10.90 -10.76
N ARG A 326 -35.02 9.80 -11.50
CA ARG A 326 -35.97 9.41 -12.54
C ARG A 326 -36.32 7.94 -12.35
N ASN A 327 -37.54 7.70 -11.87
CA ASN A 327 -37.99 6.35 -11.53
C ASN A 327 -38.69 5.64 -12.70
N ASP A 328 -39.09 6.37 -13.75
CA ASP A 328 -39.78 5.86 -14.93
C ASP A 328 -38.88 5.86 -16.17
N ILE A 329 -37.80 5.07 -16.10
CA ILE A 329 -36.81 4.91 -17.16
C ILE A 329 -36.29 3.48 -17.14
N ILE A 330 -35.58 3.10 -18.20
CA ILE A 330 -34.76 1.89 -18.16
C ILE A 330 -33.64 2.08 -17.12
N TRP A 331 -33.27 1.01 -16.44
CA TRP A 331 -32.13 0.97 -15.51
C TRP A 331 -32.05 2.21 -14.58
N PRO A 332 -33.09 2.45 -13.77
CA PRO A 332 -32.99 3.43 -12.70
C PRO A 332 -31.88 3.02 -11.72
N TYR A 333 -31.39 3.97 -10.92
CA TYR A 333 -30.40 3.67 -9.89
C TYR A 333 -30.89 2.52 -9.01
N ASP A 334 -30.08 1.48 -8.89
CA ASP A 334 -30.36 0.35 -8.00
C ASP A 334 -29.17 0.12 -7.09
N PHE A 335 -29.37 0.42 -5.80
CA PHE A 335 -28.36 0.26 -4.75
C PHE A 335 -27.81 -1.18 -4.64
N ASN A 336 -28.53 -2.19 -5.13
CA ASN A 336 -28.10 -3.58 -5.06
C ASN A 336 -27.25 -4.02 -6.26
N LEU A 337 -27.13 -3.18 -7.30
CA LEU A 337 -26.23 -3.47 -8.41
C LEU A 337 -24.77 -3.35 -7.98
N ASP A 338 -23.90 -4.05 -8.72
CA ASP A 338 -22.48 -4.04 -8.49
C ASP A 338 -21.83 -2.79 -9.13
N HIS A 339 -21.68 -1.73 -8.34
CA HIS A 339 -20.98 -0.49 -8.73
C HIS A 339 -19.45 -0.67 -8.66
N ASN A 340 -18.90 -1.57 -9.47
CA ASN A 340 -17.47 -1.95 -9.50
C ASN A 340 -16.48 -0.79 -9.70
N GLY A 341 -16.91 0.31 -10.33
CA GLY A 341 -16.12 1.53 -10.44
C GLY A 341 -15.85 2.19 -9.09
N GLY A 342 -16.72 1.98 -8.10
CA GLY A 342 -16.53 2.41 -6.71
C GLY A 342 -15.59 1.52 -5.91
N SER A 343 -15.29 0.31 -6.39
CA SER A 343 -14.28 -0.61 -5.84
C SER A 343 -12.98 -0.61 -6.65
N SER A 344 -12.84 0.30 -7.61
CA SER A 344 -11.64 0.47 -8.43
C SER A 344 -10.79 1.61 -7.88
N THR A 345 -9.48 1.39 -7.73
CA THR A 345 -8.56 2.39 -7.16
C THR A 345 -7.76 3.06 -8.26
N LYS A 346 -8.17 4.27 -8.63
CA LYS A 346 -7.41 5.14 -9.55
C LYS A 346 -6.09 5.55 -8.90
N CYS A 347 -5.07 5.82 -9.73
CA CYS A 347 -3.79 6.35 -9.26
C CYS A 347 -3.14 5.48 -8.18
N ALA A 348 -3.30 4.16 -8.24
CA ALA A 348 -2.78 3.24 -7.24
C ALA A 348 -1.25 3.31 -7.16
N THR A 349 -0.71 3.58 -5.97
CA THR A 349 0.75 3.62 -5.72
C THR A 349 1.20 2.66 -4.63
N VAL A 350 0.28 2.18 -3.80
CA VAL A 350 0.58 1.30 -2.67
C VAL A 350 -0.43 0.14 -2.63
N ILE A 351 0.07 -1.08 -2.43
CA ILE A 351 -0.75 -2.27 -2.12
C ILE A 351 -0.22 -2.88 -0.83
N LYS A 352 -1.03 -2.84 0.22
CA LYS A 352 -0.81 -3.56 1.48
C LYS A 352 -1.34 -4.98 1.35
N VAL A 353 -0.55 -5.96 1.75
CA VAL A 353 -0.91 -7.38 1.82
C VAL A 353 -1.11 -7.73 3.28
N GLU A 354 -2.31 -8.18 3.62
CA GLU A 354 -2.76 -8.31 5.01
C GLU A 354 -3.05 -9.76 5.41
N PRO A 355 -2.95 -10.10 6.70
CA PRO A 355 -2.56 -9.23 7.82
C PRO A 355 -1.07 -8.86 7.79
N LEU A 356 -0.68 -7.77 8.45
CA LEU A 356 0.75 -7.49 8.62
C LEU A 356 1.42 -8.61 9.43
N PRO A 357 2.65 -9.03 9.09
CA PRO A 357 3.39 -9.99 9.90
C PRO A 357 3.53 -9.52 11.35
N ALA A 358 3.52 -10.46 12.30
CA ALA A 358 3.68 -10.15 13.71
C ALA A 358 4.98 -9.38 13.97
N GLY A 359 4.93 -8.38 14.86
CA GLY A 359 6.07 -7.51 15.15
C GLY A 359 6.40 -6.50 14.06
N THR A 360 5.52 -6.33 13.06
CA THR A 360 5.69 -5.31 12.02
C THR A 360 4.64 -4.22 12.06
N THR A 361 4.96 -3.08 11.45
CA THR A 361 4.09 -1.91 11.26
C THR A 361 4.12 -1.45 9.80
N ASP A 362 3.21 -0.55 9.45
CA ASP A 362 3.10 0.03 8.13
C ASP A 362 4.40 0.73 7.67
N ILE A 363 4.59 0.79 6.35
CA ILE A 363 5.68 1.56 5.73
C ILE A 363 5.39 3.07 5.84
N ASP A 364 6.42 3.90 5.76
CA ASP A 364 6.23 5.32 5.49
C ASP A 364 5.75 5.47 4.04
N VAL A 365 4.45 5.66 3.86
CA VAL A 365 3.83 5.82 2.53
C VAL A 365 3.96 7.25 1.98
N THR A 366 4.49 8.19 2.75
CA THR A 366 4.62 9.61 2.33
C THR A 366 5.52 9.72 1.10
N GLU A 367 6.61 8.94 1.07
CA GLU A 367 7.51 8.80 -0.08
C GLU A 367 6.89 8.02 -1.26
N ALA A 368 5.88 7.20 -0.98
CA ALA A 368 5.16 6.36 -1.95
C ALA A 368 3.84 6.97 -2.45
N GLY A 369 3.53 8.22 -2.09
CA GLY A 369 2.36 8.97 -2.55
C GLY A 369 2.55 9.53 -3.96
N TRP A 370 2.46 10.85 -4.09
CA TRP A 370 2.57 11.55 -5.39
C TRP A 370 3.90 11.32 -6.12
N ALA A 371 5.00 11.17 -5.39
CA ALA A 371 6.29 10.87 -6.01
C ALA A 371 6.28 9.56 -6.82
N TYR A 372 5.48 8.57 -6.43
CA TYR A 372 5.38 7.30 -7.15
C TYR A 372 4.49 7.38 -8.39
N ILE A 373 3.58 8.36 -8.46
CA ILE A 373 2.88 8.73 -9.69
C ILE A 373 3.90 9.18 -10.74
N GLU A 374 4.76 10.13 -10.39
CA GLU A 374 5.78 10.69 -11.27
C GLU A 374 6.83 9.65 -11.69
N GLN A 375 7.32 8.88 -10.72
CA GLN A 375 8.33 7.84 -10.95
C GLN A 375 7.76 6.59 -11.63
N LYS A 376 6.42 6.50 -11.76
CA LYS A 376 5.70 5.31 -12.26
C LYS A 376 6.14 4.05 -11.52
N LYS A 377 6.11 4.11 -10.19
CA LYS A 377 6.41 2.99 -9.30
C LYS A 377 5.17 2.59 -8.52
N ILE A 378 5.17 1.35 -8.05
CA ILE A 378 4.18 0.85 -7.09
C ILE A 378 4.91 0.06 -6.01
N ILE A 379 4.53 0.27 -4.75
CA ILE A 379 5.06 -0.50 -3.62
C ILE A 379 4.03 -1.55 -3.18
N ILE A 380 4.50 -2.77 -2.96
CA ILE A 380 3.74 -3.87 -2.39
C ILE A 380 4.39 -4.18 -1.04
N TYR A 381 3.64 -4.16 0.05
CA TYR A 381 4.19 -4.38 1.39
C TYR A 381 3.26 -5.19 2.29
N GLY A 382 3.76 -5.69 3.41
CA GLY A 382 2.98 -6.44 4.40
C GLY A 382 3.38 -7.90 4.46
N ALA A 383 2.41 -8.82 4.34
CA ALA A 383 2.64 -10.26 4.37
C ALA A 383 3.39 -10.77 3.13
N LEU A 384 4.70 -10.51 3.09
CA LEU A 384 5.62 -11.01 2.07
C LEU A 384 6.70 -11.89 2.71
N GLN A 385 7.08 -12.94 1.99
CA GLN A 385 8.13 -13.88 2.40
C GLN A 385 9.51 -13.31 2.12
N GLY A 386 10.41 -13.44 3.11
CA GLY A 386 11.83 -13.14 2.96
C GLY A 386 12.71 -14.34 2.58
N PRO A 387 14.02 -14.21 2.75
CA PRO A 387 14.97 -15.29 2.48
C PRO A 387 14.65 -16.56 3.25
N GLN A 388 14.78 -17.72 2.62
CA GLN A 388 14.48 -18.99 3.28
C GLN A 388 15.74 -19.55 3.96
N LEU A 389 15.75 -19.59 5.29
CA LEU A 389 16.91 -20.03 6.07
C LEU A 389 17.17 -21.54 5.87
N VAL A 390 18.43 -21.93 5.72
CA VAL A 390 18.84 -23.32 5.47
C VAL A 390 19.67 -23.88 6.63
N ALA A 391 20.74 -23.18 7.02
CA ALA A 391 21.59 -23.59 8.14
C ALA A 391 22.11 -22.36 8.91
N PRO A 392 22.24 -22.41 10.25
CA PRO A 392 21.77 -23.49 11.13
C PRO A 392 20.25 -23.65 11.13
N ALA A 393 19.76 -24.90 11.11
CA ALA A 393 18.32 -25.16 11.14
C ALA A 393 17.70 -24.69 12.47
N ASN A 394 16.40 -24.35 12.45
CA ASN A 394 15.71 -23.92 13.66
C ASN A 394 15.74 -25.03 14.73
N GLY A 395 16.16 -24.67 15.93
CA GLY A 395 16.33 -25.58 17.07
C GLY A 395 17.61 -26.41 17.04
N ALA A 396 18.52 -26.23 16.07
CA ALA A 396 19.75 -27.02 16.00
C ALA A 396 20.67 -26.75 17.20
N SER A 397 21.40 -27.79 17.63
CA SER A 397 22.36 -27.72 18.74
C SER A 397 23.72 -28.30 18.32
N GLY A 398 24.77 -28.05 19.10
CA GLY A 398 26.12 -28.52 18.78
C GLY A 398 26.70 -27.86 17.53
N ILE A 399 26.21 -26.67 17.16
CA ILE A 399 26.72 -25.94 16.00
C ILE A 399 28.15 -25.47 16.28
N SER A 400 29.09 -25.74 15.37
CA SER A 400 30.45 -25.22 15.45
C SER A 400 30.42 -23.71 15.71
N TRP A 401 31.09 -23.22 16.75
CA TRP A 401 31.16 -21.79 17.04
C TRP A 401 32.31 -21.10 16.31
N ASN A 402 33.34 -21.85 15.86
CA ASN A 402 34.50 -21.34 15.15
C ASN A 402 34.86 -22.20 13.91
N PRO A 403 34.25 -21.92 12.74
CA PRO A 403 33.19 -20.94 12.53
C PRO A 403 31.80 -21.59 12.50
N ALA A 404 30.80 -20.82 12.93
CA ALA A 404 29.38 -21.11 12.70
C ALA A 404 29.03 -20.76 11.26
N ARG A 405 28.48 -21.73 10.51
CA ARG A 405 28.16 -21.57 9.09
C ARG A 405 26.69 -21.23 8.90
N PHE A 406 26.43 -20.17 8.15
CA PHE A 406 25.11 -19.69 7.81
C PHE A 406 24.85 -19.84 6.31
N SER A 407 23.65 -20.28 5.94
CA SER A 407 23.21 -20.34 4.54
C SER A 407 21.69 -20.18 4.41
N TRP A 408 21.26 -19.64 3.27
CA TRP A 408 19.85 -19.37 2.96
C TRP A 408 19.58 -19.45 1.45
N LYS A 409 18.31 -19.51 1.06
CA LYS A 409 17.85 -19.33 -0.32
C LYS A 409 17.31 -17.90 -0.52
N LYS A 410 17.20 -17.48 -1.78
CA LYS A 410 16.58 -16.20 -2.14
C LYS A 410 15.12 -16.16 -1.68
N SER A 411 14.59 -14.96 -1.51
CA SER A 411 13.16 -14.76 -1.23
C SER A 411 12.30 -15.26 -2.39
N PRO A 412 11.07 -15.73 -2.14
CA PRO A 412 10.11 -16.06 -3.19
C PRO A 412 9.80 -14.85 -4.10
N GLY A 413 9.40 -15.12 -5.35
CA GLY A 413 8.99 -14.09 -6.31
C GLY A 413 10.11 -13.27 -6.97
N ILE A 414 11.26 -13.09 -6.31
CA ILE A 414 12.37 -12.27 -6.83
C ILE A 414 13.44 -13.09 -7.55
N GLU A 415 14.03 -12.56 -8.63
CA GLU A 415 15.18 -13.19 -9.28
C GLU A 415 16.48 -12.90 -8.53
N ALA A 416 17.44 -13.84 -8.56
CA ALA A 416 18.71 -13.66 -7.86
C ALA A 416 19.50 -12.44 -8.36
N SER A 417 19.30 -12.05 -9.63
CA SER A 417 19.90 -10.85 -10.24
C SER A 417 19.26 -9.54 -9.80
N GLU A 418 18.09 -9.58 -9.15
CA GLU A 418 17.40 -8.39 -8.65
C GLU A 418 17.81 -8.06 -7.20
N VAL A 419 18.41 -9.01 -6.48
CA VAL A 419 18.91 -8.82 -5.11
C VAL A 419 20.31 -8.22 -5.14
N THR A 420 20.51 -7.09 -4.48
CA THR A 420 21.79 -6.36 -4.40
C THR A 420 22.63 -6.77 -3.19
N GLY A 421 22.01 -7.34 -2.16
CA GLY A 421 22.73 -7.84 -1.00
C GLY A 421 21.83 -8.47 0.05
N TYR A 422 22.48 -9.03 1.06
CA TYR A 422 21.84 -9.58 2.26
C TYR A 422 22.44 -8.95 3.51
N ARG A 423 21.65 -8.96 4.59
CA ARG A 423 22.12 -8.67 5.94
C ARG A 423 21.76 -9.85 6.83
N LEU A 424 22.78 -10.51 7.37
CA LEU A 424 22.60 -11.50 8.43
C LEU A 424 22.46 -10.73 9.74
N GLU A 425 21.37 -10.97 10.46
CA GLU A 425 21.09 -10.36 11.76
C GLU A 425 21.06 -11.48 12.82
N TYR A 426 21.75 -11.31 13.95
CA TYR A 426 21.73 -12.29 15.05
C TYR A 426 21.75 -11.63 16.43
N THR A 427 21.31 -12.35 17.46
CA THR A 427 21.30 -11.89 18.85
C THR A 427 21.30 -13.07 19.82
N LYS A 428 21.64 -12.81 21.09
CA LYS A 428 21.52 -13.75 22.21
C LYS A 428 20.25 -13.49 23.05
N ASP A 429 19.66 -12.31 22.90
CA ASP A 429 18.51 -11.86 23.68
C ASP A 429 17.20 -12.32 23.03
N ASP A 430 16.08 -12.11 23.72
CA ASP A 430 14.76 -12.36 23.15
C ASP A 430 14.55 -11.54 21.86
N PRO A 431 14.25 -12.19 20.72
CA PRO A 431 14.01 -11.52 19.43
C PRO A 431 13.04 -10.33 19.44
N SER A 432 12.08 -10.32 20.37
CA SER A 432 11.05 -9.29 20.49
C SER A 432 11.55 -7.98 21.12
N GLN A 433 12.66 -8.02 21.87
CA GLN A 433 13.25 -6.85 22.53
C GLN A 433 14.73 -6.65 22.19
N ALA A 434 15.30 -7.58 21.43
CA ALA A 434 16.72 -7.58 21.13
C ALA A 434 17.15 -6.43 20.22
N ARG A 435 18.29 -5.84 20.57
CA ARG A 435 19.15 -5.17 19.60
C ARG A 435 19.92 -6.23 18.81
N TRP A 436 19.70 -6.29 17.51
CA TRP A 436 20.34 -7.27 16.64
C TRP A 436 21.74 -6.82 16.21
N GLU A 437 22.73 -7.71 16.35
CA GLU A 437 24.00 -7.58 15.63
C GLU A 437 23.76 -7.85 14.14
N SER A 438 24.53 -7.22 13.25
CA SER A 438 24.30 -7.36 11.82
C SER A 438 25.57 -7.35 10.98
N VAL A 439 25.56 -8.15 9.90
CA VAL A 439 26.67 -8.27 8.96
C VAL A 439 26.13 -8.24 7.54
N SER A 440 26.66 -7.34 6.70
CA SER A 440 26.31 -7.24 5.29
C SER A 440 27.06 -8.29 4.47
N ILE A 441 26.33 -9.11 3.70
CA ILE A 441 26.86 -10.24 2.95
C ILE A 441 26.35 -10.19 1.50
N PRO A 442 27.23 -10.25 0.47
CA PRO A 442 26.79 -10.26 -0.93
C PRO A 442 26.37 -11.66 -1.43
N ARG A 443 26.71 -12.71 -0.68
CA ARG A 443 26.45 -14.11 -1.01
C ARG A 443 25.38 -14.69 -0.09
N ARG A 444 24.78 -15.82 -0.48
CA ARG A 444 23.75 -16.51 0.31
C ARG A 444 24.30 -17.43 1.41
N GLN A 445 25.54 -17.19 1.81
CA GLN A 445 26.21 -17.93 2.86
C GLN A 445 27.33 -17.08 3.46
N THR A 446 27.60 -17.31 4.74
CA THR A 446 28.71 -16.71 5.47
C THR A 446 29.10 -17.59 6.65
N SER A 447 30.15 -17.21 7.38
CA SER A 447 30.52 -17.87 8.60
C SER A 447 31.02 -16.87 9.64
N LEU A 448 30.62 -17.04 10.90
CA LEU A 448 30.98 -16.16 12.01
C LEU A 448 31.69 -16.93 13.11
N VAL A 449 32.51 -16.24 13.90
CA VAL A 449 33.00 -16.76 15.18
C VAL A 449 32.01 -16.33 16.25
N LEU A 450 31.45 -17.29 16.98
CA LEU A 450 30.45 -17.08 18.03
C LEU A 450 30.98 -17.56 19.39
N GLN A 451 30.24 -17.31 20.45
CA GLN A 451 30.57 -17.86 21.77
C GLN A 451 30.17 -19.35 21.81
N PRO A 452 31.00 -20.25 22.39
CA PRO A 452 30.61 -21.64 22.65
C PRO A 452 29.44 -21.70 23.63
N ASN A 453 28.69 -22.81 23.62
CA ASN A 453 27.58 -23.07 24.55
C ASN A 453 26.54 -21.95 24.69
N THR A 454 26.28 -21.24 23.60
CA THR A 454 25.44 -20.05 23.58
C THR A 454 24.28 -20.25 22.63
N THR A 455 23.08 -19.89 23.09
CA THR A 455 21.89 -19.88 22.23
C THR A 455 21.81 -18.55 21.50
N TYR A 456 21.63 -18.63 20.19
CA TYR A 456 21.47 -17.47 19.31
C TYR A 456 20.15 -17.56 18.56
N TYR A 457 19.59 -16.38 18.28
CA TYR A 457 18.55 -16.18 17.30
C TYR A 457 19.15 -15.51 16.07
N TRP A 458 18.71 -15.89 14.87
CA TRP A 458 19.21 -15.31 13.63
C TRP A 458 18.13 -15.19 12.57
N ARG A 459 18.27 -14.18 11.72
CA ARG A 459 17.41 -13.95 10.55
C ARG A 459 18.22 -13.30 9.42
N VAL A 460 17.66 -13.31 8.22
CA VAL A 460 18.29 -12.69 7.06
C VAL A 460 17.33 -11.70 6.41
N ARG A 461 17.83 -10.50 6.15
CA ARG A 461 17.17 -9.49 5.35
C ARG A 461 17.77 -9.45 3.96
N ASP A 462 16.96 -9.31 2.93
CA ASP A 462 17.44 -8.99 1.59
C ASP A 462 17.19 -7.53 1.24
N GLN A 463 17.91 -7.06 0.22
CA GLN A 463 17.66 -5.79 -0.43
C GLN A 463 17.65 -6.00 -1.94
N ASP A 464 16.64 -5.48 -2.62
CA ASP A 464 16.56 -5.48 -4.08
C ASP A 464 17.09 -4.16 -4.68
N ARG A 465 17.31 -4.17 -5.99
CA ARG A 465 17.82 -3.02 -6.76
C ARG A 465 16.90 -1.78 -6.76
N ASN A 466 15.64 -1.95 -6.39
CA ASN A 466 14.66 -0.87 -6.32
C ASN A 466 14.52 -0.33 -4.88
N GLY A 467 15.29 -0.86 -3.93
CA GLY A 467 15.23 -0.47 -2.51
C GLY A 467 14.24 -1.29 -1.68
N GLY A 468 13.57 -2.29 -2.28
CA GLY A 468 12.69 -3.22 -1.56
C GLY A 468 13.48 -4.09 -0.59
N SER A 469 12.86 -4.45 0.54
CA SER A 469 13.47 -5.28 1.56
C SER A 469 12.46 -6.22 2.21
N THR A 470 12.83 -7.49 2.32
CA THR A 470 12.09 -8.51 3.06
C THR A 470 12.99 -9.15 4.10
N VAL A 471 12.38 -9.75 5.13
CA VAL A 471 13.11 -10.40 6.23
C VAL A 471 12.55 -11.79 6.46
N SER A 472 13.43 -12.75 6.74
CA SER A 472 13.02 -14.09 7.15
C SER A 472 12.42 -14.08 8.56
N PRO A 473 11.60 -15.08 8.92
CA PRO A 473 11.37 -15.40 10.33
C PRO A 473 12.69 -15.64 11.06
N ALA A 474 12.73 -15.37 12.36
CA ALA A 474 13.89 -15.68 13.20
C ALA A 474 13.95 -17.18 13.51
N CYS A 475 15.14 -17.78 13.38
CA CYS A 475 15.44 -19.14 13.81
C CYS A 475 16.33 -19.12 15.05
N ARG A 476 16.21 -20.14 15.90
CA ARG A 476 17.06 -20.34 17.09
C ARG A 476 18.06 -21.46 16.85
N PHE A 477 19.28 -21.38 17.37
CA PHE A 477 20.22 -22.51 17.45
C PHE A 477 21.17 -22.35 18.65
N THR A 478 21.86 -23.42 19.03
CA THR A 478 22.83 -23.43 20.13
C THR A 478 24.19 -23.92 19.65
N THR A 479 25.24 -23.17 19.97
CA THR A 479 26.62 -23.56 19.65
C THR A 479 27.11 -24.69 20.55
N GLY A 480 28.04 -25.51 20.04
CA GLY A 480 28.73 -26.53 20.82
C GLY A 480 29.79 -25.98 21.77
N ASN A 481 30.44 -26.88 22.51
CA ASN A 481 31.57 -26.60 23.39
C ASN A 481 32.77 -26.01 22.65
#